data_AF-A0A9X1KI64-F1
#
_entry.id   AF-A0A9X1KI64-F1
#
_cell.length_a   1.000
_cell.length_b   1.000
_cell.length_c   1.000
_cell.angle_alpha   90.00
_cell.angle_beta   90.00
_cell.angle_gamma   90.00
#
_symmetry.space_group_name_H-M   'P 1'
#
loop_
_entity.id
_entity.type
_entity.pdbx_description
1 polymer ?
#
loop_
_entity_poly.entity_id
_entity_poly.type
_entity_poly.pdbx_seq_one_letter_code
_entity_poly.pdbx_strand_id
1 'polypeptide(L)'
;MMLKELLLQEIESTPDSILAETLDFLRFLKAKETQTQPKVEVAEEPTHTRVNSTASYILEHLKTIGKWEGDDLQECLQLVYATRGKAKFDDDNPFEY
;
A
#
# COMPACT_ATOMS: atom_id res chain seq x y z
N MET A 1 -6.61 -37.98 -11.01
CA MET A 1 -7.09 -36.70 -11.54
C MET A 1 -5.95 -35.70 -11.51
N MET A 2 -5.80 -34.95 -12.59
CA MET A 2 -4.86 -33.84 -12.66
C MET A 2 -5.47 -32.61 -11.97
N LEU A 3 -4.66 -31.79 -11.30
CA LEU A 3 -5.10 -30.57 -10.61
C LEU A 3 -5.93 -29.64 -11.54
N LYS A 4 -5.58 -29.60 -12.83
CA LYS A 4 -6.30 -28.83 -13.85
C LYS A 4 -7.74 -29.33 -14.08
N GLU A 5 -7.97 -30.64 -14.00
CA GLU A 5 -9.30 -31.23 -14.22
C GLU A 5 -10.23 -30.89 -13.06
N LEU A 6 -9.74 -30.99 -11.82
CA LEU A 6 -10.49 -30.59 -10.62
C LEU A 6 -10.84 -29.09 -10.65
N LEU A 7 -9.90 -28.25 -11.10
CA LEU A 7 -10.12 -26.82 -11.19
C LEU A 7 -11.17 -26.44 -12.24
N LEU A 8 -11.21 -27.15 -13.38
CA LEU A 8 -12.25 -26.94 -14.40
C LEU A 8 -13.63 -27.39 -13.89
N GLN A 9 -13.69 -28.54 -13.22
CA GLN A 9 -14.94 -29.06 -12.64
C GLN A 9 -15.54 -28.07 -11.62
N GLU A 10 -14.70 -27.48 -10.76
CA GLU A 10 -15.16 -26.52 -9.76
C GLU A 10 -15.66 -25.21 -10.40
N ILE A 11 -14.98 -24.74 -11.46
CA ILE A 11 -15.39 -23.53 -12.19
C ILE A 11 -16.76 -23.71 -12.84
N GLU A 12 -17.08 -24.89 -13.38
CA GLU A 12 -18.36 -25.17 -14.02
C GLU A 12 -19.54 -25.16 -13.03
N SER A 13 -19.31 -25.49 -11.76
CA SER A 13 -20.34 -25.50 -10.71
C SER A 13 -20.44 -24.20 -9.90
N THR A 14 -19.58 -23.20 -10.17
CA THR A 14 -19.47 -21.98 -9.37
C THR A 14 -20.25 -20.82 -9.99
N PRO A 15 -20.99 -20.01 -9.21
CA PRO A 15 -21.70 -18.84 -9.72
C PRO A 15 -20.74 -17.71 -10.16
N ASP A 16 -21.17 -16.92 -11.15
CA ASP A 16 -20.38 -15.85 -11.77
C ASP A 16 -19.78 -14.83 -10.78
N SER A 17 -20.46 -14.56 -9.66
CA SER A 17 -19.96 -13.64 -8.63
C SER A 17 -18.66 -14.13 -7.99
N ILE A 18 -18.56 -15.44 -7.73
CA ILE A 18 -17.38 -16.07 -7.13
C ILE A 18 -16.31 -16.29 -8.22
N LEU A 19 -16.72 -16.57 -9.45
CA LEU A 19 -15.80 -16.69 -10.59
C LEU A 19 -15.05 -15.37 -10.86
N ALA A 20 -15.71 -14.22 -10.73
CA ALA A 20 -15.08 -12.92 -10.88
C ALA A 20 -13.94 -12.70 -9.87
N GLU A 21 -14.20 -12.95 -8.59
CA GLU A 21 -13.19 -12.84 -7.52
C GLU A 21 -12.04 -13.85 -7.73
N THR A 22 -12.39 -15.09 -8.11
CA THR A 22 -11.40 -16.15 -8.38
C THR A 22 -10.49 -15.78 -9.56
N LEU A 23 -11.05 -15.17 -10.61
CA LEU A 23 -10.30 -14.73 -11.78
C LEU A 23 -9.35 -13.58 -11.45
N ASP A 24 -9.77 -12.63 -10.62
CA ASP A 24 -8.89 -11.55 -10.14
C ASP A 24 -7.76 -12.11 -9.26
N PHE A 25 -8.06 -13.07 -8.40
CA PHE A 25 -7.04 -13.74 -7.58
C PHE A 25 -6.03 -14.51 -8.43
N LEU A 26 -6.48 -15.25 -9.45
CA LEU A 26 -5.58 -15.95 -10.38
C LEU A 26 -4.70 -14.98 -11.17
N ARG A 27 -5.23 -13.83 -11.59
CA ARG A 27 -4.44 -12.76 -12.24
C ARG A 27 -3.38 -12.20 -11.29
N PHE A 28 -3.74 -11.98 -10.03
CA PHE A 28 -2.80 -11.53 -9.01
C PHE A 28 -1.65 -12.52 -8.81
N LEU A 29 -1.93 -13.83 -8.72
CA LEU A 29 -0.89 -14.86 -8.61
C LEU A 29 0.05 -14.86 -9.82
N LYS A 30 -0.49 -14.76 -11.05
CA LYS A 30 0.32 -14.66 -12.27
C LYS A 30 1.20 -13.41 -12.30
N ALA A 31 0.68 -12.27 -11.85
CA ALA A 31 1.44 -11.03 -11.79
C ALA A 31 2.60 -11.13 -10.79
N LYS A 32 2.38 -11.76 -9.63
CA LYS A 32 3.43 -12.05 -8.65
C LYS A 32 4.53 -12.96 -9.20
N GLU A 33 4.14 -14.02 -9.89
CA GLU A 33 5.10 -14.95 -10.50
C GLU A 33 5.95 -14.24 -11.57
N THR A 34 5.33 -13.35 -12.36
CA THR A 34 6.02 -12.55 -13.39
C THR A 34 7.02 -11.56 -12.79
N GLN A 35 6.72 -10.94 -11.64
CA GLN A 35 7.67 -10.05 -10.95
C GLN A 35 8.87 -10.76 -10.33
N THR A 36 8.81 -12.08 -10.15
CA THR A 36 9.91 -12.85 -9.56
C THR A 36 10.98 -13.22 -10.61
N GLN A 37 10.75 -12.90 -11.89
CA GLN A 37 11.79 -12.99 -12.91
C GLN A 37 12.67 -11.73 -12.87
N PRO A 38 13.98 -11.85 -12.58
CA PRO A 38 14.85 -10.68 -12.48
C PRO A 38 15.07 -10.09 -13.88
N LYS A 39 14.46 -8.94 -14.15
CA LYS A 39 14.82 -8.10 -15.29
C LYS A 39 16.17 -7.44 -14.98
N VAL A 40 17.25 -8.04 -15.46
CA VAL A 40 18.60 -7.46 -15.44
C VAL A 40 18.71 -6.48 -16.59
N GLU A 41 18.57 -5.18 -16.32
CA GLU A 41 19.08 -4.12 -17.18
C GLU A 41 19.75 -3.03 -16.32
N VAL A 42 20.97 -2.69 -16.72
CA VAL A 42 22.00 -1.94 -16.02
C VAL A 42 21.91 -0.44 -16.36
N ALA A 43 22.23 0.46 -15.39
CA ALA A 43 23.14 1.61 -15.49
C ALA A 43 22.72 2.85 -14.66
N GLU A 44 23.46 3.07 -13.57
CA GLU A 44 24.14 4.30 -13.10
C GLU A 44 23.43 5.68 -13.16
N GLU A 45 23.08 6.22 -11.98
CA GLU A 45 23.29 7.61 -11.49
C GLU A 45 22.88 7.69 -9.99
N PRO A 46 23.39 8.63 -9.15
CA PRO A 46 23.18 8.63 -7.70
C PRO A 46 21.82 9.25 -7.35
N THR A 47 20.75 8.59 -7.73
CA THR A 47 19.40 8.99 -7.31
C THR A 47 19.10 8.34 -5.97
N HIS A 48 18.66 9.13 -4.99
CA HIS A 48 18.00 8.69 -3.76
C HIS A 48 17.39 7.31 -3.97
N THR A 49 17.92 6.30 -3.28
CA THR A 49 17.38 4.96 -3.35
C THR A 49 15.90 5.08 -3.07
N ARG A 50 15.07 4.95 -4.12
CA ARG A 50 13.65 4.69 -3.98
C ARG A 50 13.64 3.31 -3.36
N VAL A 51 13.75 3.26 -2.04
CA VAL A 51 13.52 2.04 -1.28
C VAL A 51 12.11 1.68 -1.70
N ASN A 52 12.00 0.60 -2.47
CA ASN A 52 10.74 -0.02 -2.82
C ASN A 52 10.16 -0.51 -1.50
N SER A 53 9.58 0.41 -0.74
CA SER A 53 9.03 0.18 0.58
C SER A 53 7.75 -0.60 0.36
N THR A 54 7.91 -1.91 0.23
CA THR A 54 6.79 -2.84 0.33
C THR A 54 6.19 -2.66 1.72
N ALA A 55 4.88 -2.85 1.86
CA ALA A 55 4.20 -2.82 3.16
C ALA A 55 4.94 -3.67 4.21
N SER A 56 5.58 -4.76 3.81
CA SER A 56 6.44 -5.61 4.64
C SER A 56 7.65 -4.89 5.24
N TYR A 57 8.33 -4.01 4.49
CA TYR A 57 9.48 -3.24 4.98
C TYR A 57 9.04 -2.22 6.04
N ILE A 58 7.90 -1.56 5.81
CA ILE A 58 7.30 -0.64 6.78
C ILE A 58 6.92 -1.41 8.06
N LEU A 59 6.32 -2.58 7.94
CA LEU A 59 5.94 -3.42 9.09
C LEU A 59 7.16 -3.91 9.88
N GLU A 60 8.24 -4.28 9.22
CA GLU A 60 9.50 -4.66 9.88
C GLU A 60 10.12 -3.47 10.60
N HIS A 61 10.16 -2.30 9.95
CA HIS A 61 10.63 -1.07 10.56
C HIS A 61 9.77 -0.66 11.77
N LEU A 62 8.45 -0.80 11.70
CA LEU A 62 7.53 -0.53 12.81
C LEU A 62 7.74 -1.47 14.02
N LYS A 63 8.29 -2.67 13.84
CA LYS A 63 8.68 -3.54 14.97
C LYS A 63 9.90 -3.03 15.70
N THR A 64 10.79 -2.32 15.00
CA THR A 64 12.02 -1.75 15.57
C THR A 64 11.84 -0.35 16.15
N ILE A 65 10.83 0.38 15.66
CA ILE A 65 10.42 1.62 16.30
C ILE A 65 9.89 1.23 17.68
N GLY A 66 10.57 1.71 18.72
CA GLY A 66 10.13 1.51 20.10
C GLY A 66 8.67 1.93 20.27
N LYS A 67 8.00 1.40 21.29
CA LYS A 67 6.70 1.96 21.66
C LYS A 67 6.90 3.45 21.93
N TRP A 68 5.96 4.26 21.48
CA TRP A 68 5.92 5.66 21.88
C TRP A 68 5.85 5.66 23.43
N GLU A 69 6.94 6.03 24.09
CA GLU A 69 7.10 6.03 25.56
C GLU A 69 6.94 7.44 26.15
N GLY A 70 6.50 8.40 25.34
CA GLY A 70 6.16 9.76 25.79
C GLY A 70 4.75 9.81 26.40
N ASP A 71 4.65 10.26 27.65
CA ASP A 71 3.39 10.73 28.26
C ASP A 71 3.15 12.23 27.97
N ASP A 72 3.85 12.76 26.96
CA ASP A 72 3.91 14.16 26.59
C ASP A 72 2.89 14.53 25.50
N LEU A 73 1.98 13.61 25.14
CA LEU A 73 0.90 13.85 24.18
C LEU A 73 0.13 15.13 24.54
N GLN A 74 -0.20 15.31 25.81
CA GLN A 74 -0.97 16.46 26.26
C GLN A 74 -0.19 17.77 26.12
N GLU A 75 1.11 17.77 26.43
CA GLU A 75 1.99 18.93 26.31
C GLU A 75 2.19 19.33 24.83
N CYS A 76 2.51 18.34 23.98
CA CYS A 76 2.61 18.53 22.54
C CYS A 76 1.32 19.08 21.93
N LEU A 77 0.17 18.53 22.36
CA LEU A 77 -1.14 18.95 21.89
C LEU A 77 -1.45 20.40 22.32
N GLN A 78 -1.13 20.77 23.56
CA GLN A 78 -1.30 22.14 24.06
C GLN A 78 -0.45 23.15 23.27
N LEU A 79 0.79 22.80 22.95
CA LEU A 79 1.66 23.64 22.11
C LEU A 79 1.05 23.88 20.72
N VAL A 80 0.48 22.85 20.09
CA VAL A 80 -0.22 22.98 18.81
C VAL A 80 -1.45 23.88 18.95
N TYR A 81 -2.26 23.70 19.99
CA TYR A 81 -3.41 24.57 20.24
C TYR A 81 -3.03 26.03 20.46
N ALA A 82 -1.92 26.28 21.16
CA ALA A 82 -1.44 27.63 21.45
C ALA A 82 -0.85 28.33 20.22
N THR A 83 -0.27 27.58 19.29
CA THR A 83 0.45 28.12 18.13
C THR A 83 -0.32 28.07 16.81
N ARG A 84 -1.38 27.26 16.72
CA ARG A 84 -2.14 27.12 15.47
C ARG A 84 -2.81 28.42 15.05
N GLY A 85 -2.63 28.80 13.80
CA GLY A 85 -3.39 29.88 13.17
C GLY A 85 -4.86 29.52 13.03
N LYS A 86 -5.74 30.53 13.02
CA LYS A 86 -7.15 30.33 12.67
C LYS A 86 -7.23 29.93 11.20
N ALA A 87 -7.88 28.80 10.92
CA ALA A 87 -8.21 28.44 9.55
C ALA A 87 -9.19 29.48 9.00
N LYS A 88 -8.90 29.98 7.80
CA LYS A 88 -9.78 30.87 7.04
C LYS A 88 -10.18 30.11 5.78
N PHE A 89 -11.49 30.05 5.55
CA PHE A 89 -12.08 29.34 4.42
C PHE A 89 -12.88 30.28 3.51
N ASP A 90 -13.10 31.53 3.94
CA ASP A 90 -13.89 32.55 3.25
C ASP A 90 -13.01 33.61 2.56
N ASP A 91 -11.72 33.33 2.35
CA ASP A 91 -10.87 34.22 1.56
C ASP A 91 -11.22 34.03 0.07
N ASP A 92 -11.24 35.12 -0.71
CA ASP A 92 -11.50 35.07 -2.16
C ASP A 92 -10.53 34.07 -2.82
N ASN A 93 -11.10 33.06 -3.49
CA ASN A 93 -10.33 32.04 -4.17
C ASN A 93 -9.52 32.70 -5.31
N PRO A 94 -8.17 32.77 -5.22
CA PRO A 94 -7.37 33.48 -6.21
C PRO A 94 -7.31 32.75 -7.57
N PHE A 95 -7.99 31.61 -7.69
CA PHE A 95 -8.08 30.81 -8.91
C PHE A 95 -9.47 30.82 -9.55
N GLU A 96 -10.44 31.52 -8.97
CA GLU A 96 -11.74 31.77 -9.60
C GLU A 96 -11.68 33.10 -10.37
N TYR A 97 -11.27 33.03 -11.64
CA TYR A 97 -11.36 34.11 -12.65
C TYR A 97 -12.17 33.64 -13.86
#